data_AF-A0A7C3BQX3-F1
#
_entry.id   AF-A0A7C3BQX3-F1
#
_cell.length_a   1.000
_cell.length_b   1.000
_cell.length_c   1.000
_cell.angle_alpha   90.00
_cell.angle_beta   90.00
_cell.angle_gamma   90.00
#
_symmetry.space_group_name_H-M   'P 1'
#
loop_
_entity.id
_entity.type
_entity.pdbx_description
1 polymer ?
#
loop_
_entity_poly.entity_id
_entity_poly.type
_entity_poly.pdbx_seq_one_letter_code
_entity_poly.pdbx_strand_id
1 'polypeptide(L)'
;MKFPYGISDFHKLITEDYFYVDRTAYIRTVEEVGPVLLFLRPRRFGKSLWLSTLENYYDVAKADEFESLFGQLAIGQEPTPWHNQYLIMRWNFSAVDPSGDYDQIRQSLFNHVNGCVEQFIAQYQGGLEHEIVLGEDALRSFRSVLTAVQRSPYRLYLLIDEYDNFANEVLTADTARYESLVRGAGVLKTLFKAAKEGTGGLGLDRIFITGVTPVVMSDITSGFNIAEDLFLKPALNTLCGFTEAEVRTVLQQVAEECDLHSKQAAAALEMLRTFYNGYRFSYQASELVYNPTLVLYFLKQFQETCAYPEEMLDSNLEMDRHELEYVAQLPHGGQLIMAALSASPALSVRQLSQRFGVQRMLFAKKDTSFAVALLYYLGVLTLAGRTKSGRHALRIPNLVVRRLYAEQLRELLLPDVTRDEIETVAEGLYTTGDLQPLCDFVEQTYFRVFSNRDYRWANELTVKTAFLSLLFNDILYIMDSEPELQRGYADLVMLIRPDMRRFEVLDLLLEFK
;
A
#
# COMPACT_ATOMS: atom_id res chain seq x y z
N MET A 1 -19.19 9.41 16.37
CA MET A 1 -18.29 9.96 15.31
C MET A 1 -18.60 9.32 13.94
N LYS A 2 -18.24 9.90 12.77
CA LYS A 2 -18.38 9.24 11.44
C LYS A 2 -17.02 8.83 10.86
N PHE A 3 -16.79 7.54 10.57
CA PHE A 3 -15.53 7.06 9.98
C PHE A 3 -15.55 7.03 8.45
N PRO A 4 -14.58 7.66 7.75
CA PRO A 4 -14.56 7.74 6.27
C PRO A 4 -13.99 6.47 5.62
N TYR A 5 -14.60 5.31 5.87
CA TYR A 5 -14.17 4.06 5.25
C TYR A 5 -14.44 4.07 3.73
N GLY A 6 -13.36 4.04 2.93
CA GLY A 6 -13.46 4.07 1.46
C GLY A 6 -13.71 5.45 0.85
N ILE A 7 -13.68 6.53 1.66
CA ILE A 7 -13.86 7.91 1.17
C ILE A 7 -12.49 8.53 0.92
N SER A 8 -12.27 9.02 -0.30
CA SER A 8 -11.04 9.73 -0.69
C SER A 8 -11.28 11.18 -1.15
N ASP A 9 -12.53 11.64 -1.06
CA ASP A 9 -12.93 13.00 -1.36
C ASP A 9 -12.77 13.87 -0.10
N PHE A 10 -11.76 14.75 -0.11
CA PHE A 10 -11.48 15.66 0.99
C PHE A 10 -12.62 16.67 1.21
N HIS A 11 -13.23 17.17 0.13
CA HIS A 11 -14.33 18.14 0.22
C HIS A 11 -15.51 17.54 0.99
N LYS A 12 -15.94 16.34 0.57
CA LYS A 12 -16.98 15.58 1.26
C LYS A 12 -16.61 15.26 2.71
N LEU A 13 -15.35 14.86 2.94
CA LEU A 13 -14.88 14.47 4.27
C LEU A 13 -15.04 15.63 5.27
N ILE A 14 -14.61 16.84 4.89
CA ILE A 14 -14.73 18.03 5.74
C ILE A 14 -16.18 18.50 5.85
N THR A 15 -16.91 18.63 4.73
CA THR A 15 -18.26 19.21 4.73
C THR A 15 -19.34 18.33 5.36
N GLU A 16 -19.14 17.01 5.39
CA GLU A 16 -20.07 16.07 6.03
C GLU A 16 -19.63 15.64 7.45
N ASP A 17 -18.64 16.32 8.03
CA ASP A 17 -18.09 16.10 9.39
C ASP A 17 -17.60 14.65 9.61
N TYR A 18 -16.86 14.11 8.65
CA TYR A 18 -16.17 12.84 8.84
C TYR A 18 -14.91 13.02 9.70
N PHE A 19 -14.53 11.94 10.39
CA PHE A 19 -13.27 11.86 11.09
C PHE A 19 -12.09 12.13 10.14
N TYR A 20 -11.34 13.20 10.42
CA TYR A 20 -10.16 13.61 9.69
C TYR A 20 -8.98 13.77 10.64
N VAL A 21 -7.82 13.25 10.25
CA VAL A 21 -6.56 13.64 10.90
C VAL A 21 -5.89 14.67 10.02
N ASP A 22 -5.68 15.86 10.58
CA ASP A 22 -5.10 16.96 9.84
C ASP A 22 -3.65 16.65 9.41
N ARG A 23 -3.44 16.69 8.09
CA ARG A 23 -2.14 16.54 7.42
C ARG A 23 -1.77 17.77 6.60
N THR A 24 -2.60 18.82 6.63
CA THR A 24 -2.46 19.98 5.75
C THR A 24 -1.17 20.78 5.99
N ALA A 25 -0.58 20.71 7.19
CA ALA A 25 0.72 21.31 7.46
C ALA A 25 1.84 20.78 6.53
N TYR A 26 1.72 19.54 6.02
CA TYR A 26 2.68 18.97 5.09
C TYR A 26 2.67 19.62 3.71
N ILE A 27 1.65 20.42 3.38
CA ILE A 27 1.61 21.19 2.13
C ILE A 27 2.87 22.06 2.03
N ARG A 28 3.25 22.78 3.10
CA ARG A 28 4.48 23.59 3.14
C ARG A 28 5.74 22.77 2.87
N THR A 29 5.85 21.60 3.50
CA THR A 29 6.97 20.68 3.28
C THR A 29 7.02 20.20 1.83
N VAL A 30 5.87 19.89 1.22
CA VAL A 30 5.79 19.46 -0.18
C VAL A 30 6.17 20.60 -1.14
N GLU A 31 5.72 21.82 -0.83
CA GLU A 31 6.02 23.04 -1.57
C GLU A 31 7.53 23.34 -1.64
N GLU A 32 8.24 23.16 -0.51
CA GLU A 32 9.68 23.40 -0.36
C GLU A 32 10.56 22.40 -1.11
N VAL A 33 10.07 21.17 -1.34
CA VAL A 33 10.88 20.14 -2.01
C VAL A 33 11.10 20.50 -3.47
N GLY A 34 10.03 20.84 -4.19
CA GLY A 34 10.16 21.16 -5.60
C GLY A 34 8.84 21.15 -6.38
N PRO A 35 8.90 21.44 -7.69
CA PRO A 35 7.72 21.54 -8.54
C PRO A 35 7.23 20.19 -9.09
N VAL A 36 8.11 19.21 -9.27
CA VAL A 36 7.75 17.89 -9.81
C VAL A 36 8.13 16.80 -8.82
N LEU A 37 7.12 16.12 -8.29
CA LEU A 37 7.25 15.27 -7.11
C LEU A 37 6.68 13.87 -7.37
N LEU A 38 7.39 12.85 -6.89
CA LEU A 38 6.94 11.46 -6.88
C LEU A 38 6.75 10.97 -5.45
N PHE A 39 5.53 10.60 -5.11
CA PHE A 39 5.16 10.05 -3.82
C PHE A 39 4.61 8.63 -3.96
N LEU A 40 5.19 7.68 -3.26
CA LEU A 40 4.83 6.27 -3.31
C LEU A 40 4.48 5.79 -1.90
N ARG A 41 3.35 5.11 -1.79
CA ARG A 41 2.94 4.36 -0.60
C ARG A 41 2.21 3.10 -1.04
N PRO A 42 2.16 2.06 -0.19
CA PRO A 42 1.33 0.89 -0.45
C PRO A 42 -0.13 1.28 -0.74
N ARG A 43 -0.89 0.34 -1.32
CA ARG A 43 -2.32 0.56 -1.55
C ARG A 43 -3.00 0.95 -0.24
N ARG A 44 -4.01 1.83 -0.34
CA ARG A 44 -4.89 2.20 0.79
C ARG A 44 -4.20 2.88 1.97
N PHE A 45 -3.10 3.58 1.70
CA PHE A 45 -2.46 4.50 2.64
C PHE A 45 -2.99 5.95 2.56
N GLY A 46 -4.12 6.20 1.89
CA GLY A 46 -4.72 7.54 1.82
C GLY A 46 -4.07 8.48 0.77
N LYS A 47 -3.37 7.95 -0.22
CA LYS A 47 -2.74 8.73 -1.29
C LYS A 47 -3.74 9.57 -2.09
N SER A 48 -4.87 8.99 -2.48
CA SER A 48 -5.91 9.70 -3.24
C SER A 48 -6.61 10.78 -2.40
N LEU A 49 -6.75 10.58 -1.08
CA LEU A 49 -7.24 11.62 -0.17
C LEU A 49 -6.25 12.79 -0.09
N TRP A 50 -4.95 12.50 -0.06
CA TRP A 50 -3.91 13.54 -0.13
C TRP A 50 -4.00 14.33 -1.45
N LEU A 51 -4.17 13.67 -2.59
CA LEU A 51 -4.39 14.37 -3.86
C LEU A 51 -5.63 15.25 -3.83
N SER A 52 -6.75 14.76 -3.29
CA SER A 52 -7.98 15.55 -3.15
C SER A 52 -7.78 16.75 -2.21
N THR A 53 -6.95 16.61 -1.17
CA THR A 53 -6.57 17.73 -0.30
C THR A 53 -5.81 18.80 -1.07
N LEU A 54 -4.82 18.40 -1.89
CA LEU A 54 -4.06 19.32 -2.73
C LEU A 54 -4.94 20.01 -3.78
N GLU A 55 -5.82 19.24 -4.44
CA GLU A 55 -6.79 19.74 -5.41
C GLU A 55 -7.64 20.87 -4.79
N ASN A 56 -8.28 20.61 -3.65
CA ASN A 56 -9.12 21.61 -2.98
C ASN A 56 -8.33 22.83 -2.46
N TYR A 57 -7.07 22.66 -2.07
CA TYR A 57 -6.25 23.74 -1.52
C TYR A 57 -5.73 24.70 -2.60
N TYR A 58 -5.32 24.17 -3.76
CA TYR A 58 -4.67 24.94 -4.81
C TYR A 58 -5.63 25.47 -5.88
N ASP A 59 -6.82 24.87 -6.04
CA ASP A 59 -7.75 25.21 -7.12
C ASP A 59 -8.37 26.61 -6.96
N VAL A 60 -8.25 27.45 -8.00
CA VAL A 60 -8.91 28.76 -8.09
C VAL A 60 -10.44 28.65 -8.03
N ALA A 61 -11.01 27.55 -8.55
CA ALA A 61 -12.47 27.34 -8.54
C ALA A 61 -13.00 27.05 -7.12
N LYS A 62 -12.12 26.79 -6.16
CA LYS A 62 -12.43 26.52 -4.76
C LYS A 62 -12.14 27.69 -3.82
N ALA A 63 -11.78 28.87 -4.36
CA ALA A 63 -11.43 30.04 -3.56
C ALA A 63 -12.55 30.46 -2.59
N ASP A 64 -13.80 30.43 -3.02
CA ASP A 64 -14.96 30.81 -2.20
C ASP A 64 -15.25 29.82 -1.06
N GLU A 65 -14.68 28.61 -1.12
CA GLU A 65 -14.88 27.55 -0.14
C GLU A 65 -13.69 27.42 0.84
N PHE A 66 -12.63 28.21 0.68
CA PHE A 66 -11.38 28.07 1.43
C PHE A 66 -11.58 28.05 2.95
N GLU A 67 -12.31 29.01 3.49
CA GLU A 67 -12.57 29.12 4.94
C GLU A 67 -13.35 27.90 5.46
N SER A 68 -14.32 27.39 4.69
CA SER A 68 -15.10 26.21 5.09
C SER A 68 -14.28 24.92 5.06
N LEU A 69 -13.34 24.79 4.12
CA LEU A 69 -12.55 23.57 3.92
C LEU A 69 -11.29 23.53 4.76
N PHE A 70 -10.63 24.67 4.95
CA PHE A 70 -9.31 24.76 5.56
C PHE A 70 -9.25 25.65 6.80
N GLY A 71 -10.25 26.50 7.07
CA GLY A 71 -10.18 27.51 8.12
C GLY A 71 -9.87 26.95 9.52
N GLN A 72 -10.26 25.71 9.81
CA GLN A 72 -9.95 25.05 11.10
C GLN A 72 -8.68 24.16 11.07
N LEU A 73 -8.08 23.99 9.90
CA LEU A 73 -6.91 23.14 9.67
C LEU A 73 -5.61 23.95 9.77
N ALA A 74 -4.50 23.28 10.03
CA ALA A 74 -3.19 23.88 10.25
C ALA A 74 -2.70 24.72 9.06
N ILE A 75 -3.06 24.37 7.83
CA ILE A 75 -2.72 25.18 6.65
C ILE A 75 -3.61 26.41 6.53
N GLY A 76 -4.89 26.35 6.91
CA GLY A 76 -5.81 27.48 6.77
C GLY A 76 -5.58 28.58 7.81
N GLN A 77 -5.00 28.23 8.96
CA GLN A 77 -4.54 29.21 9.94
C GLN A 77 -3.34 30.05 9.44
N GLU A 78 -2.52 29.51 8.54
CA GLU A 78 -1.34 30.16 7.98
C GLU A 78 -1.15 29.76 6.50
N PRO A 79 -2.02 30.23 5.58
CA PRO A 79 -1.99 29.79 4.19
C PRO A 79 -0.70 30.21 3.47
N THR A 80 -0.26 29.36 2.55
CA THR A 80 0.89 29.64 1.68
C THR A 80 0.49 30.64 0.59
N PRO A 81 1.44 31.35 -0.05
CA PRO A 81 1.13 32.26 -1.16
C PRO A 81 0.49 31.59 -2.39
N TRP A 82 0.38 30.26 -2.39
CA TRP A 82 -0.08 29.44 -3.50
C TRP A 82 -1.51 28.91 -3.33
N HIS A 83 -2.15 29.14 -2.17
CA HIS A 83 -3.55 28.74 -1.95
C HIS A 83 -4.46 29.34 -3.03
N ASN A 84 -5.31 28.50 -3.63
CA ASN A 84 -6.24 28.89 -4.69
C ASN A 84 -5.62 29.70 -5.84
N GLN A 85 -4.38 29.40 -6.25
CA GLN A 85 -3.67 30.09 -7.35
C GLN A 85 -3.49 29.24 -8.62
N TYR A 86 -4.00 28.00 -8.64
CA TYR A 86 -3.79 27.06 -9.73
C TYR A 86 -5.09 26.60 -10.39
N LEU A 87 -4.99 26.32 -11.69
CA LEU A 87 -5.96 25.48 -12.39
C LEU A 87 -5.51 24.02 -12.18
N ILE A 88 -6.43 23.14 -11.77
CA ILE A 88 -6.08 21.75 -11.49
C ILE A 88 -6.49 20.85 -12.65
N MET A 89 -5.58 19.95 -13.04
CA MET A 89 -5.89 18.81 -13.90
C MET A 89 -5.48 17.54 -13.18
N ARG A 90 -6.36 16.54 -13.17
CA ARG A 90 -6.08 15.24 -12.56
C ARG A 90 -6.12 14.13 -13.61
N TRP A 91 -5.05 13.36 -13.71
CA TRP A 91 -5.00 12.12 -14.46
C TRP A 91 -5.05 10.95 -13.49
N ASN A 92 -6.18 10.24 -13.45
CA ASN A 92 -6.29 9.00 -12.69
C ASN A 92 -6.16 7.78 -13.60
N PHE A 93 -5.00 7.14 -13.63
CA PHE A 93 -4.76 6.01 -14.54
C PHE A 93 -5.42 4.70 -14.11
N SER A 94 -6.05 4.63 -12.92
CA SER A 94 -6.90 3.50 -12.54
C SER A 94 -8.16 3.38 -13.41
N ALA A 95 -8.56 4.47 -14.09
CA ALA A 95 -9.70 4.49 -15.00
C ALA A 95 -9.35 4.10 -16.44
N VAL A 96 -8.08 3.77 -16.71
CA VAL A 96 -7.63 3.34 -18.04
C VAL A 96 -7.63 1.84 -18.09
N ASP A 97 -8.42 1.27 -19.02
CA ASP A 97 -8.36 -0.15 -19.34
C ASP A 97 -6.99 -0.47 -20.00
N PRO A 98 -6.14 -1.27 -19.33
CA PRO A 98 -4.84 -1.66 -19.84
C PRO A 98 -4.91 -2.95 -20.67
N SER A 99 -6.11 -3.47 -20.95
CA SER A 99 -6.33 -4.65 -21.77
C SER A 99 -6.32 -4.34 -23.28
N GLY A 100 -6.07 -5.39 -24.07
CA GLY A 100 -6.02 -5.30 -25.52
C GLY A 100 -4.61 -5.20 -26.11
N ASP A 101 -4.58 -4.95 -27.41
CA ASP A 101 -3.35 -4.69 -28.15
C ASP A 101 -2.83 -3.27 -27.91
N TYR A 102 -1.68 -2.95 -28.51
CA TYR A 102 -1.04 -1.65 -28.36
C TYR A 102 -1.95 -0.48 -28.76
N ASP A 103 -2.72 -0.61 -29.84
CA ASP A 103 -3.56 0.48 -30.35
C ASP A 103 -4.79 0.68 -29.47
N GLN A 104 -5.37 -0.40 -28.95
CA GLN A 104 -6.45 -0.35 -27.96
C GLN A 104 -6.00 0.33 -26.67
N ILE A 105 -4.86 -0.07 -26.10
CA ILE A 105 -4.28 0.55 -24.91
C ILE A 105 -4.00 2.04 -25.15
N ARG A 106 -3.41 2.37 -26.31
CA ARG A 106 -3.14 3.77 -26.70
C ARG A 106 -4.43 4.58 -26.77
N GLN A 107 -5.47 4.03 -27.36
CA GLN A 107 -6.76 4.68 -27.49
C GLN A 107 -7.45 4.86 -26.13
N SER A 108 -7.46 3.85 -25.25
CA SER A 108 -8.00 3.95 -23.90
C SER A 108 -7.31 5.07 -23.10
N LEU A 109 -5.98 5.14 -23.20
CA LEU A 109 -5.19 6.19 -22.55
C LEU A 109 -5.50 7.58 -23.11
N PHE A 110 -5.61 7.71 -24.44
CA PHE A 110 -5.90 9.00 -25.08
C PHE A 110 -7.33 9.47 -24.79
N ASN A 111 -8.31 8.56 -24.84
CA ASN A 111 -9.69 8.85 -24.48
C ASN A 111 -9.79 9.33 -23.04
N HIS A 112 -9.07 8.68 -22.11
CA HIS A 112 -9.04 9.11 -20.71
C HIS A 112 -8.46 10.52 -20.54
N VAL A 113 -7.30 10.80 -21.13
CA VAL A 113 -6.70 12.15 -21.06
C VAL A 113 -7.60 13.20 -21.72
N ASN A 114 -8.24 12.87 -22.84
CA ASN A 114 -9.22 13.75 -23.48
C ASN A 114 -10.44 14.00 -22.57
N GLY A 115 -10.94 12.97 -21.87
CA GLY A 115 -11.99 13.14 -20.86
C GLY A 115 -11.57 14.07 -19.71
N CYS A 116 -10.30 13.98 -19.26
CA CYS A 116 -9.75 14.95 -18.30
C CYS A 116 -9.69 16.38 -18.88
N VAL A 117 -9.38 16.53 -20.17
CA VAL A 117 -9.41 17.83 -20.85
C VAL A 117 -10.84 18.37 -20.98
N GLU A 118 -11.83 17.52 -21.31
CA GLU A 118 -13.24 17.91 -21.35
C GLU A 118 -13.72 18.43 -19.99
N GLN A 119 -13.37 17.74 -18.89
CA GLN A 119 -13.68 18.20 -17.54
C GLN A 119 -13.00 19.55 -17.23
N PHE A 120 -11.73 19.70 -17.61
CA PHE A 120 -10.99 20.95 -17.46
C PHE A 120 -11.66 22.11 -18.23
N ILE A 121 -12.12 21.87 -19.46
CA ILE A 121 -12.85 22.86 -20.27
C ILE A 121 -14.14 23.26 -19.53
N ALA A 122 -14.92 22.28 -19.09
CA ALA A 122 -16.19 22.52 -18.41
C ALA A 122 -16.01 23.39 -17.15
N GLN A 123 -14.90 23.20 -16.43
CA GLN A 123 -14.62 23.92 -15.19
C GLN A 123 -13.99 25.31 -15.41
N TYR A 124 -13.04 25.44 -16.34
CA TYR A 124 -12.18 26.64 -16.39
C TYR A 124 -12.28 27.47 -17.67
N GLN A 125 -12.92 26.99 -18.75
CA GLN A 125 -12.91 27.68 -20.05
C GLN A 125 -13.46 29.11 -19.96
N GLY A 126 -14.45 29.36 -19.10
CA GLY A 126 -15.02 30.70 -18.89
C GLY A 126 -14.04 31.73 -18.31
N GLY A 127 -12.96 31.27 -17.65
CA GLY A 127 -11.89 32.10 -17.11
C GLY A 127 -10.65 32.20 -18.01
N LEU A 128 -10.68 31.59 -19.20
CA LEU A 128 -9.55 31.54 -20.13
C LEU A 128 -9.87 32.33 -21.41
N GLU A 129 -8.93 33.18 -21.84
CA GLU A 129 -9.08 33.98 -23.06
C GLU A 129 -8.95 33.14 -24.35
N HIS A 130 -8.20 32.05 -24.29
CA HIS A 130 -7.96 31.18 -25.42
C HIS A 130 -8.84 29.92 -25.33
N GLU A 131 -9.53 29.61 -26.42
CA GLU A 131 -10.34 28.41 -26.52
C GLU A 131 -9.46 27.15 -26.54
N ILE A 132 -9.81 26.19 -25.70
CA ILE A 132 -9.16 24.88 -25.69
C ILE A 132 -9.81 24.01 -26.76
N VAL A 133 -9.01 23.50 -27.69
CA VAL A 133 -9.45 22.61 -28.76
C VAL A 133 -9.24 21.17 -28.34
N LEU A 134 -10.33 20.41 -28.29
CA LEU A 134 -10.31 18.96 -28.10
C LEU A 134 -10.18 18.26 -29.45
N GLY A 135 -9.28 17.28 -29.55
CA GLY A 135 -9.13 16.43 -30.74
C GLY A 135 -8.89 14.97 -30.39
N GLU A 136 -8.81 14.10 -31.40
CA GLU A 136 -8.57 12.65 -31.21
C GLU A 136 -7.21 12.34 -30.56
N ASP A 137 -6.21 13.18 -30.82
CA ASP A 137 -4.87 13.05 -30.25
C ASP A 137 -4.78 13.79 -28.92
N ALA A 138 -4.78 13.04 -27.82
CA ALA A 138 -4.72 13.59 -26.47
C ALA A 138 -3.50 14.47 -26.21
N LEU A 139 -2.37 14.25 -26.90
CA LEU A 139 -1.19 15.10 -26.79
C LEU A 139 -1.47 16.51 -27.33
N ARG A 140 -2.27 16.61 -28.40
CA ARG A 140 -2.68 17.90 -28.98
C ARG A 140 -3.70 18.59 -28.09
N SER A 141 -4.68 17.85 -27.56
CA SER A 141 -5.67 18.37 -26.61
C SER A 141 -4.98 18.95 -25.37
N PHE A 142 -4.05 18.19 -24.77
CA PHE A 142 -3.26 18.65 -23.62
C PHE A 142 -2.39 19.87 -23.96
N ARG A 143 -1.76 19.90 -25.13
CA ARG A 143 -1.02 21.08 -25.61
C ARG A 143 -1.92 22.31 -25.81
N SER A 144 -3.18 22.10 -26.23
CA SER A 144 -4.15 23.19 -26.32
C SER A 144 -4.48 23.77 -24.95
N VAL A 145 -4.62 22.92 -23.92
CA VAL A 145 -4.78 23.36 -22.53
C VAL A 145 -3.59 24.20 -22.10
N LEU A 146 -2.37 23.69 -22.27
CA LEU A 146 -1.14 24.43 -21.93
C LEU A 146 -1.07 25.80 -22.62
N THR A 147 -1.44 25.87 -23.90
CA THR A 147 -1.48 27.13 -24.66
C THR A 147 -2.48 28.12 -24.07
N ALA A 148 -3.65 27.65 -23.63
CA ALA A 148 -4.65 28.50 -23.00
C ALA A 148 -4.20 28.99 -21.61
N VAL A 149 -3.65 28.08 -20.79
CA VAL A 149 -3.13 28.42 -19.47
C VAL A 149 -1.97 29.42 -19.56
N GLN A 150 -1.04 29.23 -20.49
CA GLN A 150 0.11 30.13 -20.68
C GLN A 150 -0.30 31.58 -20.99
N ARG A 151 -1.48 31.79 -21.58
CA ARG A 151 -2.05 33.11 -21.90
C ARG A 151 -2.93 33.68 -20.78
N SER A 152 -3.08 32.94 -19.69
CA SER A 152 -3.86 33.33 -18.52
C SER A 152 -2.93 33.81 -17.39
N PRO A 153 -3.45 34.50 -16.36
CA PRO A 153 -2.67 34.82 -15.16
C PRO A 153 -2.40 33.59 -14.27
N TYR A 154 -3.06 32.46 -14.54
CA TYR A 154 -2.99 31.25 -13.72
C TYR A 154 -1.92 30.28 -14.20
N ARG A 155 -1.60 29.31 -13.35
CA ARG A 155 -0.69 28.21 -13.67
C ARG A 155 -1.44 26.88 -13.53
N LEU A 156 -1.00 25.88 -14.29
CA LEU A 156 -1.53 24.53 -14.20
C LEU A 156 -0.78 23.73 -13.13
N TYR A 157 -1.52 23.03 -12.28
CA TYR A 157 -1.02 21.95 -11.43
C TYR A 157 -1.59 20.63 -11.92
N LEU A 158 -0.72 19.74 -12.39
CA LEU A 158 -1.09 18.39 -12.80
C LEU A 158 -0.94 17.38 -11.64
N LEU A 159 -2.04 16.75 -11.25
CA LEU A 159 -2.06 15.65 -10.29
C LEU A 159 -2.19 14.32 -11.04
N ILE A 160 -1.32 13.35 -10.74
CA ILE A 160 -1.32 12.05 -11.40
C ILE A 160 -1.46 10.95 -10.35
N ASP A 161 -2.54 10.18 -10.43
CA ASP A 161 -2.85 9.05 -9.54
C ASP A 161 -2.67 7.71 -10.28
N GLU A 162 -2.31 6.66 -9.54
CA GLU A 162 -2.11 5.29 -10.02
C GLU A 162 -1.26 5.21 -11.31
N TYR A 163 -0.18 5.99 -11.39
CA TYR A 163 0.68 6.04 -12.58
C TYR A 163 1.32 4.69 -12.95
N ASP A 164 1.41 3.78 -11.98
CA ASP A 164 1.91 2.44 -12.11
C ASP A 164 0.81 1.38 -12.36
N ASN A 165 -0.43 1.78 -12.67
CA ASN A 165 -1.53 0.87 -13.00
C ASN A 165 -1.13 -0.18 -14.05
N PHE A 166 -0.43 0.22 -15.11
CA PHE A 166 0.07 -0.70 -16.13
C PHE A 166 1.09 -1.71 -15.61
N ALA A 167 1.93 -1.33 -14.63
CA ALA A 167 2.88 -2.25 -14.00
C ALA A 167 2.18 -3.20 -13.02
N ASN A 168 1.11 -2.76 -12.37
CA ASN A 168 0.30 -3.64 -11.52
C ASN A 168 -0.33 -4.77 -12.33
N GLU A 169 -0.78 -4.51 -13.55
CA GLU A 169 -1.29 -5.55 -14.45
C GLU A 169 -0.21 -6.51 -14.94
N VAL A 170 1.04 -6.05 -15.06
CA VAL A 170 2.18 -6.95 -15.34
C VAL A 170 2.35 -7.96 -14.20
N LEU A 171 2.00 -7.63 -12.96
CA LEU A 171 2.09 -8.58 -11.84
C LEU A 171 1.03 -9.69 -11.93
N THR A 172 -0.06 -9.46 -12.67
CA THR A 172 -1.21 -10.38 -12.76
C THR A 172 -1.40 -11.02 -14.14
N ALA A 173 -0.64 -10.58 -15.15
CA ALA A 173 -0.80 -11.00 -16.55
C ALA A 173 -0.06 -12.30 -16.92
N ASP A 174 -0.53 -12.98 -17.97
CA ASP A 174 0.17 -14.11 -18.60
C ASP A 174 1.10 -13.65 -19.76
N THR A 175 2.11 -14.45 -20.07
CA THR A 175 3.28 -14.23 -20.96
C THR A 175 2.95 -13.49 -22.28
N ALA A 176 1.82 -13.77 -22.92
CA ALA A 176 1.40 -13.12 -24.16
C ALA A 176 0.90 -11.66 -23.97
N ARG A 177 0.28 -11.35 -22.83
CA ARG A 177 -0.27 -10.02 -22.49
C ARG A 177 0.83 -9.01 -22.11
N TYR A 178 2.02 -9.50 -21.78
CA TYR A 178 3.14 -8.64 -21.39
C TYR A 178 3.70 -7.80 -22.54
N GLU A 179 3.76 -8.33 -23.76
CA GLU A 179 4.32 -7.57 -24.89
C GLU A 179 3.47 -6.33 -25.22
N SER A 180 2.14 -6.44 -25.14
CA SER A 180 1.25 -5.30 -25.34
C SER A 180 1.36 -4.29 -24.21
N LEU A 181 1.45 -4.72 -22.95
CA LEU A 181 1.64 -3.84 -21.79
C LEU A 181 2.96 -3.07 -21.83
N VAL A 182 4.07 -3.72 -22.19
CA VAL A 182 5.39 -3.07 -22.36
C VAL A 182 5.35 -2.04 -23.48
N ARG A 183 4.69 -2.35 -24.60
CA ARG A 183 4.50 -1.36 -25.68
C ARG A 183 3.58 -0.22 -25.23
N GLY A 184 2.51 -0.52 -24.50
CA GLY A 184 1.60 0.46 -23.89
C GLY A 184 2.31 1.42 -22.93
N ALA A 185 3.26 0.93 -22.14
CA ALA A 185 4.14 1.78 -21.32
C ALA A 185 4.93 2.80 -22.15
N GLY A 186 5.20 2.51 -23.43
CA GLY A 186 5.76 3.46 -24.40
C GLY A 186 4.83 4.66 -24.70
N VAL A 187 3.52 4.45 -24.68
CA VAL A 187 2.54 5.54 -24.84
C VAL A 187 2.52 6.42 -23.59
N LEU A 188 2.53 5.81 -22.41
CA LEU A 188 2.62 6.52 -21.14
C LEU A 188 3.89 7.38 -21.08
N LYS A 189 5.02 6.84 -21.51
CA LYS A 189 6.26 7.61 -21.67
C LYS A 189 6.11 8.83 -22.57
N THR A 190 5.28 8.75 -23.61
CA THR A 190 5.02 9.88 -24.52
C THR A 190 4.18 10.96 -23.84
N LEU A 191 3.15 10.59 -23.05
CA LEU A 191 2.38 11.53 -22.23
C LEU A 191 3.28 12.26 -21.21
N PHE A 192 4.09 11.51 -20.46
CA PHE A 192 4.98 12.12 -19.46
C PHE A 192 6.03 13.03 -20.10
N LYS A 193 6.52 12.70 -21.30
CA LYS A 193 7.38 13.64 -22.06
C LYS A 193 6.65 14.95 -22.39
N ALA A 194 5.38 14.88 -22.79
CA ALA A 194 4.59 16.09 -23.04
C ALA A 194 4.34 16.89 -21.76
N ALA A 195 4.06 16.23 -20.63
CA ALA A 195 3.99 16.90 -19.33
C ALA A 195 5.32 17.59 -18.97
N LYS A 196 6.46 16.92 -19.15
CA LYS A 196 7.77 17.55 -18.95
C LYS A 196 8.00 18.74 -19.87
N GLU A 197 7.66 18.64 -21.15
CA GLU A 197 7.74 19.78 -22.07
C GLU A 197 6.89 20.96 -21.55
N GLY A 198 5.70 20.66 -21.02
CA GLY A 198 4.84 21.62 -20.33
C GLY A 198 5.54 22.41 -19.22
N THR A 199 6.35 21.73 -18.41
CA THR A 199 7.14 22.36 -17.33
C THR A 199 8.22 23.32 -17.83
N GLY A 200 8.56 23.29 -19.12
CA GLY A 200 9.52 24.18 -19.77
C GLY A 200 9.02 25.62 -20.02
N GLY A 201 8.00 26.08 -19.30
CA GLY A 201 7.42 27.42 -19.44
C GLY A 201 6.14 27.51 -20.28
N LEU A 202 5.46 26.38 -20.54
CA LEU A 202 4.18 26.34 -21.28
C LEU A 202 2.97 26.36 -20.34
N GLY A 203 3.10 26.92 -19.13
CA GLY A 203 2.01 27.09 -18.18
C GLY A 203 1.81 25.94 -17.17
N LEU A 204 2.46 24.79 -17.34
CA LEU A 204 2.51 23.75 -16.30
C LEU A 204 3.61 24.05 -15.30
N ASP A 205 3.24 24.33 -14.05
CA ASP A 205 4.17 24.78 -13.02
C ASP A 205 4.49 23.68 -12.03
N ARG A 206 3.51 22.83 -11.70
CA ARG A 206 3.66 21.74 -10.71
C ARG A 206 3.09 20.42 -11.20
N ILE A 207 3.75 19.33 -10.81
CA ILE A 207 3.26 17.96 -11.04
C ILE A 207 3.43 17.16 -9.75
N PHE A 208 2.37 16.53 -9.26
CA PHE A 208 2.43 15.59 -8.14
C PHE A 208 1.97 14.22 -8.61
N ILE A 209 2.87 13.25 -8.53
CA ILE A 209 2.67 11.89 -9.04
C ILE A 209 2.59 10.95 -7.87
N THR A 210 1.60 10.07 -7.88
CA THR A 210 1.45 9.05 -6.86
C THR A 210 1.11 7.67 -7.42
N GLY A 211 1.49 6.64 -6.69
CA GLY A 211 1.33 5.24 -7.05
C GLY A 211 1.87 4.31 -5.95
N VAL A 212 2.07 3.04 -6.29
CA VAL A 212 2.55 2.02 -5.34
C VAL A 212 4.05 1.77 -5.52
N THR A 213 4.46 1.47 -6.74
CA THR A 213 5.79 1.00 -7.11
C THR A 213 6.54 2.01 -7.97
N PRO A 214 7.89 2.01 -8.01
CA PRO A 214 8.69 2.85 -8.91
C PRO A 214 8.91 2.24 -10.31
N VAL A 215 8.12 1.21 -10.68
CA VAL A 215 8.39 0.37 -11.87
C VAL A 215 8.42 1.19 -13.16
N VAL A 216 7.33 1.91 -13.39
CA VAL A 216 7.09 2.58 -14.66
C VAL A 216 8.06 3.76 -14.82
N MET A 217 8.51 4.35 -13.71
CA MET A 217 9.44 5.48 -13.75
C MET A 217 10.71 5.15 -14.52
N SER A 218 11.32 3.97 -14.37
CA SER A 218 12.60 3.71 -15.04
C SER A 218 12.47 3.66 -16.57
N ASP A 219 11.36 3.16 -17.08
CA ASP A 219 11.12 3.11 -18.53
C ASP A 219 10.74 4.50 -19.07
N ILE A 220 10.07 5.31 -18.24
CA ILE A 220 9.74 6.70 -18.51
C ILE A 220 10.95 7.64 -18.33
N THR A 221 11.94 7.33 -17.48
CA THR A 221 12.99 8.26 -17.01
C THR A 221 13.89 8.82 -18.11
N SER A 222 14.15 8.08 -19.20
CA SER A 222 14.81 8.67 -20.38
C SER A 222 14.01 9.84 -20.99
N GLY A 223 12.71 9.95 -20.69
CA GLY A 223 11.84 11.09 -20.96
C GLY A 223 11.59 12.01 -19.75
N PHE A 224 11.33 11.48 -18.55
CA PHE A 224 10.84 12.22 -17.36
C PHE A 224 11.78 12.09 -16.13
N ASN A 225 12.98 12.69 -16.20
CA ASN A 225 14.01 12.60 -15.15
C ASN A 225 14.00 13.75 -14.13
N ILE A 226 12.92 14.53 -14.09
CA ILE A 226 12.85 15.78 -13.30
C ILE A 226 12.12 15.62 -11.95
N ALA A 227 11.54 14.45 -11.68
CA ALA A 227 10.80 14.21 -10.46
C ALA A 227 11.73 13.98 -9.27
N GLU A 228 11.43 14.64 -8.15
CA GLU A 228 12.06 14.39 -6.86
C GLU A 228 11.28 13.38 -6.03
N ASP A 229 11.99 12.40 -5.48
CA ASP A 229 11.42 11.28 -4.74
C ASP A 229 11.09 11.69 -3.28
N LEU A 230 9.79 11.71 -2.95
CA LEU A 230 9.28 12.04 -1.62
C LEU A 230 9.20 10.83 -0.69
N PHE A 231 9.07 9.63 -1.24
CA PHE A 231 8.60 8.46 -0.50
C PHE A 231 9.55 7.94 0.59
N LEU A 232 10.85 8.26 0.55
CA LEU A 232 11.81 7.92 1.61
C LEU A 232 12.19 9.11 2.51
N LYS A 233 11.62 10.31 2.29
CA LYS A 233 11.95 11.49 3.09
C LYS A 233 11.43 11.32 4.53
N PRO A 234 12.26 11.49 5.56
CA PRO A 234 11.85 11.29 6.95
C PRO A 234 10.71 12.22 7.37
N ALA A 235 10.75 13.48 6.90
CA ALA A 235 9.73 14.48 7.17
C ALA A 235 8.33 14.11 6.64
N LEU A 236 8.23 13.17 5.69
CA LEU A 236 6.95 12.74 5.10
C LEU A 236 6.59 11.30 5.51
N ASN A 237 7.25 10.76 6.53
CA ASN A 237 7.01 9.39 7.01
C ASN A 237 5.55 9.18 7.45
N THR A 238 4.97 10.16 8.14
CA THR A 238 3.61 10.12 8.69
C THR A 238 2.57 10.86 7.86
N LEU A 239 2.94 11.36 6.66
CA LEU A 239 2.00 12.03 5.75
C LEU A 239 0.76 11.16 5.46
N CYS A 240 1.00 9.88 5.22
CA CYS A 240 0.00 8.87 4.91
C CYS A 240 0.07 7.74 5.93
N GLY A 241 -1.00 7.57 6.72
CA GLY A 241 -1.07 6.66 7.86
C GLY A 241 -1.35 7.38 9.18
N PHE A 242 -1.75 6.62 10.20
CA PHE A 242 -1.99 7.15 11.53
C PHE A 242 -0.83 6.85 12.46
N THR A 243 -0.56 7.76 13.40
CA THR A 243 0.39 7.54 14.49
C THR A 243 -0.30 6.83 15.65
N GLU A 244 0.48 6.22 16.54
CA GLU A 244 -0.03 5.59 17.78
C GLU A 244 -0.86 6.58 18.61
N ALA A 245 -0.43 7.84 18.69
CA ALA A 245 -1.09 8.87 19.48
C ALA A 245 -2.47 9.24 18.92
N GLU A 246 -2.58 9.33 17.58
CA GLU A 246 -3.84 9.60 16.90
C GLU A 246 -4.82 8.45 17.05
N VAL A 247 -4.36 7.21 16.83
CA VAL A 247 -5.19 6.01 17.02
C VAL A 247 -5.69 5.91 18.46
N ARG A 248 -4.82 6.14 19.44
CA ARG A 248 -5.19 6.15 20.87
C ARG A 248 -6.28 7.17 21.17
N THR A 249 -6.14 8.40 20.65
CA THR A 249 -7.08 9.50 20.93
C THR A 249 -8.47 9.16 20.42
N VAL A 250 -8.57 8.65 19.20
CA VAL A 250 -9.85 8.31 18.58
C VAL A 250 -10.48 7.08 19.22
N LEU A 251 -9.65 6.07 19.52
CA LEU A 251 -10.11 4.86 20.21
C LEU A 251 -10.66 5.17 21.60
N GLN A 252 -10.10 6.14 22.32
CA GLN A 252 -10.66 6.59 23.60
C GLN A 252 -12.06 7.16 23.43
N GLN A 253 -12.30 7.97 22.40
CA GLN A 253 -13.64 8.52 22.12
C GLN A 253 -14.64 7.40 21.77
N VAL A 254 -14.25 6.43 20.95
CA VAL A 254 -15.10 5.26 20.65
C VAL A 254 -15.36 4.41 21.89
N ALA A 255 -14.35 4.21 22.74
CA ALA A 255 -14.51 3.46 23.98
C ALA A 255 -15.46 4.15 24.97
N GLU A 256 -15.43 5.48 25.04
CA GLU A 256 -16.39 6.28 25.81
C GLU A 256 -17.81 6.14 25.25
N GLU A 257 -17.99 6.19 23.92
CA GLU A 257 -19.29 5.97 23.27
C GLU A 257 -19.87 4.56 23.55
N CYS A 258 -19.00 3.56 23.76
CA CYS A 258 -19.36 2.17 24.06
C CYS A 258 -19.37 1.83 25.57
N ASP A 259 -19.25 2.81 26.47
CA ASP A 259 -19.18 2.61 27.93
C ASP A 259 -18.09 1.61 28.39
N LEU A 260 -16.98 1.53 27.65
CA LEU A 260 -15.89 0.59 27.92
C LEU A 260 -14.90 1.14 28.96
N HIS A 261 -14.42 0.28 29.85
CA HIS A 261 -13.42 0.66 30.82
C HIS A 261 -12.04 0.87 30.19
N SER A 262 -11.18 1.65 30.85
CA SER A 262 -9.82 1.98 30.37
C SER A 262 -8.96 0.76 30.01
N LYS A 263 -9.15 -0.36 30.71
CA LYS A 263 -8.46 -1.63 30.39
C LYS A 263 -8.89 -2.22 29.05
N GLN A 264 -10.17 -2.12 28.70
CA GLN A 264 -10.70 -2.62 27.41
C GLN A 264 -10.22 -1.73 26.26
N ALA A 265 -10.24 -0.41 26.44
CA ALA A 265 -9.68 0.53 25.47
C ALA A 265 -8.18 0.28 25.25
N ALA A 266 -7.42 0.02 26.32
CA ALA A 266 -6.01 -0.36 26.20
C ALA A 266 -5.82 -1.68 25.45
N ALA A 267 -6.64 -2.70 25.73
CA ALA A 267 -6.61 -3.97 25.00
C ALA A 267 -6.92 -3.80 23.50
N ALA A 268 -7.91 -2.97 23.16
CA ALA A 268 -8.23 -2.65 21.76
C ALA A 268 -7.06 -1.94 21.05
N LEU A 269 -6.33 -1.07 21.75
CA LEU A 269 -5.13 -0.43 21.20
C LEU A 269 -4.01 -1.46 20.94
N GLU A 270 -3.80 -2.41 21.84
CA GLU A 270 -2.82 -3.49 21.63
C GLU A 270 -3.21 -4.38 20.44
N MET A 271 -4.51 -4.63 20.23
CA MET A 271 -5.02 -5.32 19.04
C MET A 271 -4.68 -4.54 17.76
N LEU A 272 -5.07 -3.27 17.70
CA LEU A 272 -4.72 -2.39 16.57
C LEU A 272 -3.22 -2.37 16.31
N ARG A 273 -2.40 -2.30 17.37
CA ARG A 273 -0.94 -2.29 17.27
C ARG A 273 -0.40 -3.56 16.64
N THR A 274 -0.92 -4.71 17.06
CA THR A 274 -0.47 -6.03 16.61
C THR A 274 -0.87 -6.31 15.17
N PHE A 275 -2.09 -5.92 14.79
CA PHE A 275 -2.66 -6.25 13.49
C PHE A 275 -2.36 -5.20 12.41
N TYR A 276 -2.23 -3.90 12.75
CA TYR A 276 -2.20 -2.83 11.74
C TYR A 276 -1.04 -1.84 11.82
N ASN A 277 -0.28 -1.78 12.92
CA ASN A 277 0.91 -0.92 13.02
C ASN A 277 2.13 -1.55 12.32
N GLY A 278 3.26 -0.85 12.31
CA GLY A 278 4.56 -1.44 11.96
C GLY A 278 5.22 -0.85 10.73
N TYR A 279 4.53 0.02 9.99
CA TYR A 279 5.07 0.59 8.76
C TYR A 279 6.05 1.72 9.03
N ARG A 280 7.17 1.72 8.31
CA ARG A 280 8.20 2.74 8.32
C ARG A 280 8.66 2.98 6.89
N PHE A 281 8.51 4.22 6.44
CA PHE A 281 8.77 4.58 5.05
C PHE A 281 10.10 5.30 4.83
N SER A 282 10.88 5.54 5.90
CA SER A 282 12.19 6.18 5.79
C SER A 282 13.25 5.45 6.61
N TYR A 283 14.49 5.45 6.10
CA TYR A 283 15.64 4.87 6.80
C TYR A 283 15.99 5.57 8.12
N GLN A 284 15.59 6.84 8.27
CA GLN A 284 15.93 7.68 9.41
C GLN A 284 14.73 7.97 10.32
N ALA A 285 13.51 7.58 9.91
CA ALA A 285 12.33 7.73 10.76
C ALA A 285 12.36 6.71 11.90
N SER A 286 12.04 7.17 13.11
CA SER A 286 11.79 6.31 14.26
C SER A 286 10.33 5.90 14.36
N GLU A 287 9.44 6.84 14.06
CA GLU A 287 7.99 6.70 14.19
C GLU A 287 7.44 5.67 13.20
N LEU A 288 6.55 4.82 13.71
CA LEU A 288 5.80 3.84 12.94
C LEU A 288 4.40 4.37 12.68
N VAL A 289 3.83 3.97 11.54
CA VAL A 289 2.46 4.29 11.20
C VAL A 289 1.61 3.06 11.00
N TYR A 290 0.34 3.24 11.29
CA TYR A 290 -0.72 2.28 11.05
C TYR A 290 -1.23 2.41 9.61
N ASN A 291 -1.66 1.28 9.04
CA ASN A 291 -2.45 1.29 7.82
C ASN A 291 -3.79 2.00 8.10
N PRO A 292 -4.08 3.13 7.45
CA PRO A 292 -5.24 3.95 7.81
C PRO A 292 -6.56 3.29 7.46
N THR A 293 -6.66 2.59 6.33
CA THR A 293 -7.89 1.89 5.93
C THR A 293 -8.25 0.79 6.93
N LEU A 294 -7.28 0.00 7.37
CA LEU A 294 -7.51 -1.07 8.36
C LEU A 294 -7.90 -0.51 9.74
N VAL A 295 -7.29 0.59 10.17
CA VAL A 295 -7.70 1.28 11.40
C VAL A 295 -9.14 1.80 11.29
N LEU A 296 -9.50 2.45 10.17
CA LEU A 296 -10.85 2.95 9.95
C LEU A 296 -11.89 1.82 9.91
N TYR A 297 -11.55 0.68 9.29
CA TYR A 297 -12.38 -0.52 9.29
C TYR A 297 -12.67 -0.99 10.71
N PHE A 298 -11.62 -1.18 11.52
CA PHE A 298 -11.74 -1.63 12.90
C PHE A 298 -12.54 -0.64 13.74
N LEU A 299 -12.21 0.65 13.69
CA LEU A 299 -12.87 1.67 14.50
C LEU A 299 -14.36 1.79 14.16
N LYS A 300 -14.72 1.67 12.87
CA LYS A 300 -16.11 1.68 12.43
C LYS A 300 -16.89 0.49 12.98
N GLN A 301 -16.37 -0.73 12.79
CA GLN A 301 -17.00 -1.95 13.33
C GLN A 301 -17.09 -1.92 14.86
N PHE A 302 -16.01 -1.46 15.52
CA PHE A 302 -15.95 -1.36 16.97
C PHE A 302 -16.94 -0.34 17.52
N GLN A 303 -17.14 0.79 16.85
CA GLN A 303 -18.17 1.76 17.22
C GLN A 303 -19.59 1.22 17.01
N GLU A 304 -19.83 0.48 15.92
CA GLU A 304 -21.18 -0.04 15.58
C GLU A 304 -21.62 -1.18 16.50
N THR A 305 -20.69 -2.03 16.94
CA THR A 305 -20.99 -3.27 17.66
C THR A 305 -20.48 -3.29 19.10
N CYS A 306 -19.60 -2.35 19.48
CA CYS A 306 -18.84 -2.37 20.72
C CYS A 306 -18.04 -3.67 20.93
N ALA A 307 -17.74 -4.38 19.83
CA ALA A 307 -16.97 -5.61 19.78
C ALA A 307 -15.92 -5.53 18.66
N TYR A 308 -14.85 -6.32 18.78
CA TYR A 308 -13.81 -6.34 17.75
C TYR A 308 -14.35 -6.99 16.47
N PRO A 309 -13.83 -6.63 15.29
CA PRO A 309 -14.09 -7.37 14.07
C PRO A 309 -13.73 -8.85 14.25
N GLU A 310 -14.59 -9.75 13.77
CA GLU A 310 -14.26 -11.18 13.75
C GLU A 310 -13.09 -11.42 12.80
N GLU A 311 -13.20 -10.91 11.57
CA GLU A 311 -12.12 -10.86 10.59
C GLU A 311 -11.29 -9.58 10.75
N MET A 312 -9.99 -9.73 10.99
CA MET A 312 -9.08 -8.58 11.15
C MET A 312 -8.62 -8.01 9.81
N LEU A 313 -8.68 -8.79 8.74
CA LEU A 313 -8.41 -8.36 7.38
C LEU A 313 -9.75 -8.17 6.67
N ASP A 314 -10.04 -6.95 6.19
CA ASP A 314 -11.18 -6.76 5.29
C ASP A 314 -10.91 -7.48 3.96
N SER A 315 -11.81 -8.36 3.53
CA SER A 315 -11.74 -9.08 2.25
C SER A 315 -11.60 -8.14 1.04
N ASN A 316 -12.05 -6.89 1.15
CA ASN A 316 -11.81 -5.90 0.11
C ASN A 316 -10.31 -5.62 -0.10
N LEU A 317 -9.41 -6.00 0.81
CA LEU A 317 -7.95 -5.80 0.76
C LEU A 317 -7.16 -6.96 0.14
N GLU A 318 -7.83 -8.03 -0.32
CA GLU A 318 -7.19 -9.26 -0.83
C GLU A 318 -6.30 -9.09 -2.07
N MET A 319 -6.31 -7.92 -2.72
CA MET A 319 -5.53 -7.68 -3.94
C MET A 319 -4.03 -7.96 -3.75
N ASP A 320 -3.47 -7.72 -2.55
CA ASP A 320 -2.04 -7.89 -2.24
C ASP A 320 -1.52 -9.34 -2.39
N ARG A 321 -2.43 -10.32 -2.59
CA ARG A 321 -2.10 -11.73 -2.73
C ARG A 321 -1.44 -12.05 -4.07
N HIS A 322 -1.95 -11.48 -5.17
CA HIS A 322 -1.40 -11.74 -6.51
C HIS A 322 0.03 -11.23 -6.67
N GLU A 323 0.38 -10.12 -6.01
CA GLU A 323 1.74 -9.62 -6.06
C GLU A 323 2.71 -10.50 -5.25
N LEU A 324 2.24 -11.14 -4.18
CA LEU A 324 2.99 -12.15 -3.45
C LEU A 324 3.17 -13.44 -4.27
N GLU A 325 2.13 -13.90 -4.97
CA GLU A 325 2.20 -14.99 -5.94
C GLU A 325 3.25 -14.72 -7.02
N TYR A 326 3.23 -13.51 -7.59
CA TYR A 326 4.23 -13.08 -8.56
C TYR A 326 5.66 -13.17 -7.97
N VAL A 327 5.87 -12.66 -6.75
CA VAL A 327 7.18 -12.71 -6.10
C VAL A 327 7.60 -14.15 -5.82
N ALA A 328 6.68 -15.02 -5.43
CA ALA A 328 6.94 -16.44 -5.19
C ALA A 328 7.47 -17.16 -6.44
N GLN A 329 6.95 -16.81 -7.60
CA GLN A 329 7.34 -17.37 -8.90
C GLN A 329 8.70 -16.85 -9.41
N LEU A 330 9.28 -15.83 -8.79
CA LEU A 330 10.61 -15.34 -9.15
C LEU A 330 11.69 -16.36 -8.76
N PRO A 331 12.85 -16.39 -9.45
CA PRO A 331 14.00 -17.16 -9.00
C PRO A 331 14.36 -16.79 -7.55
N HIS A 332 14.46 -17.78 -6.67
CA HIS A 332 14.66 -17.61 -5.22
C HIS A 332 13.52 -16.88 -4.48
N GLY A 333 12.36 -16.68 -5.11
CA GLY A 333 11.18 -16.05 -4.53
C GLY A 333 10.64 -16.81 -3.33
N GLY A 334 10.41 -18.12 -3.46
CA GLY A 334 10.03 -18.97 -2.34
C GLY A 334 11.02 -18.90 -1.16
N GLN A 335 12.34 -18.89 -1.43
CA GLN A 335 13.36 -18.75 -0.37
C GLN A 335 13.29 -17.39 0.33
N LEU A 336 12.96 -16.33 -0.41
CA LEU A 336 12.77 -14.99 0.15
C LEU A 336 11.53 -14.94 1.05
N ILE A 337 10.42 -15.55 0.63
CA ILE A 337 9.18 -15.63 1.40
C ILE A 337 9.42 -16.40 2.71
N MET A 338 10.11 -17.54 2.64
CA MET A 338 10.55 -18.30 3.81
C MET A 338 11.44 -17.46 4.73
N ALA A 339 12.44 -16.78 4.17
CA ALA A 339 13.36 -15.94 4.95
C ALA A 339 12.67 -14.73 5.60
N ALA A 340 11.59 -14.21 5.01
CA ALA A 340 10.81 -13.11 5.58
C ALA A 340 10.00 -13.53 6.82
N LEU A 341 9.61 -14.81 6.91
CA LEU A 341 8.92 -15.38 8.08
C LEU A 341 9.89 -15.85 9.18
N SER A 342 11.13 -16.18 8.84
CA SER A 342 12.16 -16.45 9.85
C SER A 342 12.60 -15.16 10.55
N ALA A 343 12.71 -15.17 11.89
CA ALA A 343 13.22 -13.99 12.60
C ALA A 343 14.75 -13.88 12.52
N SER A 344 15.44 -14.98 12.22
CA SER A 344 16.90 -15.03 12.09
C SER A 344 17.38 -15.94 10.94
N PRO A 345 18.29 -15.47 10.05
CA PRO A 345 18.85 -14.12 10.00
C PRO A 345 17.87 -13.10 9.39
N ALA A 346 17.85 -11.89 9.94
CA ALA A 346 17.00 -10.81 9.43
C ALA A 346 17.28 -10.52 7.95
N LEU A 347 16.21 -10.50 7.15
CA LEU A 347 16.23 -10.10 5.76
C LEU A 347 16.81 -8.68 5.65
N SER A 348 17.85 -8.49 4.84
CA SER A 348 18.51 -7.19 4.75
C SER A 348 19.11 -6.88 3.38
N VAL A 349 19.06 -5.60 3.01
CA VAL A 349 19.62 -5.06 1.76
C VAL A 349 20.57 -3.92 2.04
N ARG A 350 21.49 -3.64 1.11
CA ARG A 350 22.35 -2.44 1.25
C ARG A 350 21.55 -1.16 1.08
N GLN A 351 20.62 -1.16 0.13
CA GLN A 351 19.72 -0.05 -0.17
C GLN A 351 18.51 -0.62 -0.94
N LEU A 352 17.33 -0.03 -0.74
CA LEU A 352 16.18 -0.29 -1.60
C LEU A 352 16.44 0.27 -3.00
N SER A 353 16.14 -0.54 -4.01
CA SER A 353 16.15 -0.07 -5.39
C SER A 353 15.04 0.97 -5.57
N GLN A 354 15.41 2.20 -5.91
CA GLN A 354 14.45 3.31 -6.07
C GLN A 354 13.95 3.43 -7.51
N ARG A 355 14.58 2.75 -8.47
CA ARG A 355 14.26 2.78 -9.90
C ARG A 355 14.54 1.41 -10.52
N PHE A 356 13.50 0.72 -10.99
CA PHE A 356 13.61 -0.48 -11.81
C PHE A 356 12.51 -0.49 -12.88
N GLY A 357 12.83 -0.84 -14.14
CA GLY A 357 11.85 -0.84 -15.24
C GLY A 357 11.04 -2.13 -15.32
N VAL A 358 9.96 -2.11 -16.10
CA VAL A 358 9.14 -3.29 -16.45
C VAL A 358 10.02 -4.38 -17.06
N GLN A 359 11.00 -4.01 -17.90
CA GLN A 359 11.98 -4.97 -18.46
C GLN A 359 12.78 -5.72 -17.39
N ARG A 360 13.09 -5.07 -16.25
CA ARG A 360 13.75 -5.75 -15.12
C ARG A 360 12.81 -6.69 -14.38
N MET A 361 11.51 -6.34 -14.29
CA MET A 361 10.51 -7.27 -13.77
C MET A 361 10.44 -8.54 -14.61
N LEU A 362 10.59 -8.42 -15.93
CA LEU A 362 10.42 -9.54 -16.86
C LEU A 362 11.68 -10.39 -17.04
N PHE A 363 12.83 -9.78 -17.34
CA PHE A 363 13.97 -10.49 -17.94
C PHE A 363 15.28 -10.43 -17.16
N ALA A 364 15.39 -9.59 -16.11
CA ALA A 364 16.64 -9.53 -15.37
C ALA A 364 16.89 -10.84 -14.62
N LYS A 365 18.17 -11.24 -14.46
CA LYS A 365 18.57 -12.19 -13.41
C LYS A 365 18.17 -11.54 -12.07
N LYS A 366 16.98 -11.91 -11.59
CA LYS A 366 16.28 -11.23 -10.49
C LYS A 366 17.09 -11.41 -9.22
N ASP A 367 17.79 -10.36 -8.81
CA ASP A 367 18.53 -10.37 -7.56
C ASP A 367 17.55 -10.25 -6.39
N THR A 368 17.93 -10.81 -5.24
CA THR A 368 17.13 -10.71 -4.01
C THR A 368 16.81 -9.26 -3.65
N SER A 369 17.67 -8.31 -4.05
CA SER A 369 17.47 -6.87 -3.78
C SER A 369 16.26 -6.29 -4.49
N PHE A 370 15.98 -6.71 -5.73
CA PHE A 370 14.79 -6.29 -6.48
C PHE A 370 13.51 -6.82 -5.83
N ALA A 371 13.45 -8.11 -5.53
CA ALA A 371 12.26 -8.72 -4.94
C ALA A 371 11.95 -8.12 -3.56
N VAL A 372 12.99 -7.87 -2.74
CA VAL A 372 12.84 -7.16 -1.46
C VAL A 372 12.32 -5.74 -1.65
N ALA A 373 12.82 -5.00 -2.65
CA ALA A 373 12.34 -3.65 -2.92
C ALA A 373 10.88 -3.66 -3.37
N LEU A 374 10.50 -4.59 -4.25
CA LEU A 374 9.11 -4.75 -4.70
C LEU A 374 8.17 -5.03 -3.52
N LEU A 375 8.50 -6.02 -2.68
CA LEU A 375 7.72 -6.35 -1.47
C LEU A 375 7.63 -5.15 -0.50
N TYR A 376 8.67 -4.33 -0.40
CA TYR A 376 8.62 -3.10 0.40
C TYR A 376 7.61 -2.09 -0.14
N TYR A 377 7.64 -1.80 -1.45
CA TYR A 377 6.72 -0.84 -2.06
C TYR A 377 5.26 -1.31 -2.03
N LEU A 378 5.05 -2.62 -2.12
CA LEU A 378 3.73 -3.25 -1.97
C LEU A 378 3.22 -3.21 -0.51
N GLY A 379 4.05 -2.82 0.46
CA GLY A 379 3.66 -2.79 1.89
C GLY A 379 3.70 -4.17 2.56
N VAL A 380 4.25 -5.17 1.87
CA VAL A 380 4.39 -6.53 2.36
C VAL A 380 5.64 -6.65 3.26
N LEU A 381 6.64 -5.80 3.03
CA LEU A 381 7.77 -5.58 3.93
C LEU A 381 7.86 -4.11 4.38
N THR A 382 8.49 -3.89 5.53
CA THR A 382 8.76 -2.57 6.11
C THR A 382 10.20 -2.47 6.61
N LEU A 383 10.71 -1.24 6.77
CA LEU A 383 12.05 -1.00 7.30
C LEU A 383 12.12 -1.27 8.82
N ALA A 384 13.11 -2.06 9.24
CA ALA A 384 13.33 -2.49 10.62
C ALA A 384 14.66 -1.98 11.22
N GLY A 385 15.18 -0.86 10.71
CA GLY A 385 16.45 -0.30 11.15
C GLY A 385 17.66 -0.86 10.40
N ARG A 386 18.78 -1.09 11.11
CA ARG A 386 20.04 -1.52 10.51
C ARG A 386 20.60 -2.76 11.21
N THR A 387 21.20 -3.65 10.43
CA THR A 387 21.97 -4.79 10.93
C THR A 387 23.31 -4.31 11.52
N LYS A 388 23.99 -5.20 12.27
CA LYS A 388 25.36 -4.95 12.77
C LYS A 388 26.36 -4.68 11.64
N SER A 389 26.11 -5.18 10.44
CA SER A 389 26.93 -4.94 9.23
C SER A 389 26.55 -3.65 8.48
N GLY A 390 25.64 -2.84 9.01
CA GLY A 390 25.21 -1.56 8.43
C GLY A 390 24.21 -1.66 7.29
N ARG A 391 23.71 -2.88 6.97
CA ARG A 391 22.65 -3.09 5.98
C ARG A 391 21.30 -2.68 6.55
N HIS A 392 20.37 -2.29 5.70
CA HIS A 392 18.99 -2.02 6.09
C HIS A 392 18.24 -3.34 6.31
N ALA A 393 17.74 -3.54 7.53
CA ALA A 393 16.91 -4.69 7.86
C ALA A 393 15.47 -4.44 7.43
N LEU A 394 14.79 -5.49 6.98
CA LEU A 394 13.37 -5.49 6.69
C LEU A 394 12.66 -6.57 7.49
N ARG A 395 11.37 -6.36 7.73
CA ARG A 395 10.49 -7.31 8.39
C ARG A 395 9.08 -7.24 7.81
N ILE A 396 8.26 -8.23 8.13
CA ILE A 396 6.81 -8.16 7.95
C ILE A 396 6.26 -7.15 8.98
N PRO A 397 5.43 -6.16 8.59
CA PRO A 397 5.03 -5.06 9.47
C PRO A 397 4.13 -5.49 10.62
N ASN A 398 3.17 -6.39 10.37
CA ASN A 398 2.13 -6.80 11.32
C ASN A 398 1.53 -8.17 10.98
N LEU A 399 0.60 -8.62 11.82
CA LEU A 399 -0.01 -9.94 11.72
C LEU A 399 -0.91 -10.09 10.47
N VAL A 400 -1.56 -9.02 10.02
CA VAL A 400 -2.37 -9.05 8.79
C VAL A 400 -1.51 -9.34 7.58
N VAL A 401 -0.37 -8.67 7.43
CA VAL A 401 0.55 -8.97 6.31
C VAL A 401 1.19 -10.35 6.50
N ARG A 402 1.46 -10.78 7.74
CA ARG A 402 2.00 -12.13 8.02
C ARG A 402 1.04 -13.23 7.54
N ARG A 403 -0.27 -13.01 7.63
CA ARG A 403 -1.28 -13.91 7.07
C ARG A 403 -1.07 -14.15 5.58
N LEU A 404 -0.84 -13.10 4.80
CA LEU A 404 -0.64 -13.20 3.36
C LEU A 404 0.58 -14.08 3.02
N TYR A 405 1.66 -13.97 3.80
CA TYR A 405 2.82 -14.85 3.67
C TYR A 405 2.49 -16.31 4.01
N ALA A 406 1.77 -16.55 5.10
CA ALA A 406 1.40 -17.91 5.52
C ALA A 406 0.48 -18.58 4.49
N GLU A 407 -0.51 -17.86 3.97
CA GLU A 407 -1.40 -18.33 2.91
C GLU A 407 -0.64 -18.61 1.60
N GLN A 408 0.29 -17.74 1.21
CA GLN A 408 1.11 -17.96 0.01
C GLN A 408 2.02 -19.18 0.15
N LEU A 409 2.60 -19.39 1.33
CA LEU A 409 3.41 -20.57 1.58
C LEU A 409 2.57 -21.84 1.57
N ARG A 410 1.37 -21.82 2.14
CA ARG A 410 0.44 -22.93 2.07
C ARG A 410 0.19 -23.34 0.62
N GLU A 411 -0.09 -22.40 -0.27
CA GLU A 411 -0.32 -22.68 -1.69
C GLU A 411 0.91 -23.23 -2.41
N LEU A 412 2.11 -22.74 -2.06
CA LEU A 412 3.36 -23.24 -2.63
C LEU A 412 3.71 -24.67 -2.18
N LEU A 413 3.35 -25.02 -0.95
CA LEU A 413 3.77 -26.27 -0.30
C LEU A 413 2.71 -27.36 -0.43
N LEU A 414 1.44 -26.99 -0.48
CA LEU A 414 0.28 -27.88 -0.45
C LEU A 414 -0.78 -27.48 -1.50
N PRO A 415 -0.44 -27.49 -2.80
CA PRO A 415 -1.34 -27.01 -3.86
C PRO A 415 -2.61 -27.86 -4.04
N ASP A 416 -2.56 -29.16 -3.69
CA ASP A 416 -3.65 -30.11 -3.88
C ASP A 416 -4.55 -30.30 -2.65
N VAL A 417 -4.22 -29.61 -1.54
CA VAL A 417 -4.92 -29.75 -0.26
C VAL A 417 -5.96 -28.65 -0.13
N THR A 418 -7.20 -29.01 0.23
CA THR A 418 -8.25 -28.03 0.45
C THR A 418 -8.13 -27.33 1.80
N ARG A 419 -8.64 -26.10 1.88
CA ARG A 419 -8.63 -25.31 3.12
C ARG A 419 -9.44 -26.02 4.22
N ASP A 420 -10.58 -26.59 3.88
CA ASP A 420 -11.47 -27.29 4.79
C ASP A 420 -10.80 -28.51 5.45
N GLU A 421 -9.98 -29.25 4.69
CA GLU A 421 -9.20 -30.38 5.22
C GLU A 421 -8.22 -29.92 6.30
N ILE A 422 -7.51 -28.81 6.05
CA ILE A 422 -6.55 -28.24 7.00
C ILE A 422 -7.28 -27.71 8.24
N GLU A 423 -8.37 -26.99 8.06
CA GLU A 423 -9.17 -26.42 9.14
C GLU A 423 -9.70 -27.52 10.07
N THR A 424 -10.21 -28.63 9.50
CA THR A 424 -10.70 -29.77 10.28
C THR A 424 -9.60 -30.39 11.15
N VAL A 425 -8.40 -30.58 10.60
CA VAL A 425 -7.27 -31.16 11.34
C VAL A 425 -6.76 -30.18 12.42
N ALA A 426 -6.72 -28.88 12.10
CA ALA A 426 -6.26 -27.85 13.02
C ALA A 426 -7.25 -27.61 14.18
N GLU A 427 -8.56 -27.68 13.94
CA GLU A 427 -9.61 -27.59 14.97
C GLU A 427 -9.46 -28.67 16.05
N GLY A 428 -9.09 -29.90 15.65
CA GLY A 428 -8.78 -30.98 16.58
C GLY A 428 -7.66 -30.58 17.55
N LEU A 429 -6.59 -29.98 17.04
CA LEU A 429 -5.49 -29.48 17.87
C LEU A 429 -5.94 -28.35 18.81
N TYR A 430 -6.72 -27.39 18.30
CA TYR A 430 -7.16 -26.22 19.08
C TYR A 430 -8.01 -26.60 20.29
N THR A 431 -8.84 -27.65 20.16
CA THR A 431 -9.81 -28.06 21.18
C THR A 431 -9.26 -29.12 22.14
N THR A 432 -8.46 -30.06 21.63
CA THR A 432 -7.98 -31.22 22.42
C THR A 432 -6.52 -31.11 22.85
N GLY A 433 -5.71 -30.31 22.14
CA GLY A 433 -4.26 -30.30 22.29
C GLY A 433 -3.56 -31.54 21.69
N ASP A 434 -4.29 -32.46 21.05
CA ASP A 434 -3.71 -33.63 20.39
C ASP A 434 -3.06 -33.23 19.07
N LEU A 435 -1.73 -33.39 19.01
CA LEU A 435 -0.92 -33.07 17.85
C LEU A 435 -0.90 -34.20 16.80
N GLN A 436 -1.24 -35.44 17.19
CA GLN A 436 -1.04 -36.61 16.35
C GLN A 436 -1.77 -36.52 14.99
N PRO A 437 -3.06 -36.10 14.92
CA PRO A 437 -3.75 -35.98 13.64
C PRO A 437 -3.08 -34.98 12.68
N LEU A 438 -2.54 -33.88 13.23
CA LEU A 438 -1.79 -32.89 12.45
C LEU A 438 -0.45 -33.44 11.97
N CYS A 439 0.28 -34.17 12.81
CA CYS A 439 1.51 -34.85 12.42
C CYS A 439 1.26 -35.86 11.30
N ASP A 440 0.25 -36.73 11.44
CA ASP A 440 -0.14 -37.72 10.43
C ASP A 440 -0.50 -37.03 9.11
N PHE A 441 -1.22 -35.92 9.18
CA PHE A 441 -1.56 -35.11 8.03
C PHE A 441 -0.31 -34.57 7.33
N VAL A 442 0.61 -33.95 8.06
CA VAL A 442 1.88 -33.41 7.52
C VAL A 442 2.72 -34.53 6.89
N GLU A 443 2.81 -35.71 7.52
CA GLU A 443 3.51 -36.87 6.96
C GLU A 443 2.91 -37.35 5.64
N GLN A 444 1.58 -37.41 5.56
CA GLN A 444 0.87 -37.95 4.39
C GLN A 444 0.75 -36.96 3.23
N THR A 445 0.77 -35.66 3.50
CA THR A 445 0.63 -34.59 2.48
C THR A 445 1.98 -33.92 2.22
N TYR A 446 2.46 -33.15 3.21
CA TYR A 446 3.65 -32.31 3.10
C TYR A 446 4.92 -33.13 2.81
N PHE A 447 5.15 -34.22 3.54
CA PHE A 447 6.36 -35.04 3.40
C PHE A 447 6.30 -36.12 2.32
N ARG A 448 5.12 -36.37 1.75
CA ARG A 448 4.94 -37.29 0.62
C ARG A 448 5.40 -36.69 -0.71
N VAL A 449 5.40 -35.37 -0.83
CA VAL A 449 5.88 -34.63 -2.02
C VAL A 449 7.42 -34.59 -2.07
N PHE A 450 8.09 -34.66 -0.92
CA PHE A 450 9.56 -34.66 -0.84
C PHE A 450 10.15 -36.04 -1.20
N SER A 451 11.09 -36.07 -2.15
CA SER A 451 11.85 -37.29 -2.45
C SER A 451 12.83 -37.59 -1.30
N ASN A 452 13.23 -38.85 -1.11
CA ASN A 452 14.21 -39.26 -0.09
C ASN A 452 15.54 -38.46 -0.08
N ARG A 453 15.84 -37.65 -1.12
CA ARG A 453 16.98 -36.73 -1.17
C ARG A 453 16.71 -35.36 -0.54
N ASP A 454 15.46 -34.92 -0.49
CA ASP A 454 15.06 -33.61 0.05
C ASP A 454 15.03 -33.62 1.59
N TYR A 455 14.85 -34.79 2.21
CA TYR A 455 15.00 -35.01 3.65
C TYR A 455 16.38 -34.64 4.20
N ARG A 456 17.43 -34.55 3.37
CA ARG A 456 18.76 -34.08 3.80
C ARG A 456 18.84 -32.57 4.02
N TRP A 457 17.86 -31.81 3.55
CA TRP A 457 17.80 -30.35 3.65
C TRP A 457 16.62 -29.85 4.51
N ALA A 458 15.71 -30.75 4.90
CA ALA A 458 14.65 -30.46 5.87
C ALA A 458 15.29 -30.21 7.25
N ASN A 459 15.32 -28.94 7.63
CA ASN A 459 15.76 -28.47 8.94
C ASN A 459 14.53 -28.04 9.76
N GLU A 460 14.75 -27.67 11.02
CA GLU A 460 13.73 -27.14 11.93
C GLU A 460 12.86 -26.04 11.27
N LEU A 461 13.48 -25.15 10.49
CA LEU A 461 12.78 -24.11 9.74
C LEU A 461 11.74 -24.69 8.76
N THR A 462 12.02 -25.84 8.15
CA THR A 462 11.08 -26.50 7.22
C THR A 462 9.84 -27.01 7.94
N VAL A 463 10.03 -27.66 9.10
CA VAL A 463 8.93 -28.17 9.94
C VAL A 463 8.13 -27.00 10.50
N LYS A 464 8.81 -26.02 11.08
CA LYS A 464 8.21 -24.79 11.61
C LYS A 464 7.36 -24.07 10.56
N THR A 465 7.86 -23.98 9.33
CA THR A 465 7.12 -23.32 8.26
C THR A 465 5.89 -24.13 7.83
N ALA A 466 5.98 -25.46 7.80
CA ALA A 466 4.83 -26.31 7.52
C ALA A 466 3.71 -26.09 8.55
N PHE A 467 4.06 -26.11 9.84
CA PHE A 467 3.12 -25.88 10.93
C PHE A 467 2.57 -24.45 10.90
N LEU A 468 3.41 -23.45 10.64
CA LEU A 468 2.95 -22.07 10.49
C LEU A 468 1.94 -21.95 9.35
N SER A 469 2.17 -22.56 8.19
CA SER A 469 1.24 -22.48 7.05
C SER A 469 -0.08 -23.21 7.28
N LEU A 470 -0.08 -24.24 8.14
CA LEU A 470 -1.26 -25.05 8.46
C LEU A 470 -2.08 -24.45 9.62
N LEU A 471 -1.40 -23.89 10.61
CA LEU A 471 -2.00 -23.41 11.86
C LEU A 471 -2.27 -21.90 11.86
N PHE A 472 -1.89 -21.17 10.80
CA PHE A 472 -2.12 -19.73 10.77
C PHE A 472 -3.61 -19.39 10.85
N ASN A 473 -4.05 -18.88 11.99
CA ASN A 473 -5.45 -18.52 12.24
C ASN A 473 -5.52 -17.20 13.04
N ASP A 474 -5.67 -16.10 12.32
CA ASP A 474 -5.78 -14.73 12.88
C ASP A 474 -7.20 -14.37 13.37
N ILE A 475 -8.17 -15.27 13.14
CA ILE A 475 -9.53 -15.17 13.67
C ILE A 475 -9.53 -15.55 15.14
N LEU A 476 -8.89 -16.66 15.52
CA LEU A 476 -8.84 -17.15 16.88
C LEU A 476 -7.60 -16.69 17.65
N TYR A 477 -6.47 -16.53 16.98
CA TYR A 477 -5.17 -16.37 17.63
C TYR A 477 -4.43 -15.10 17.24
N ILE A 478 -3.64 -14.61 18.19
CA ILE A 478 -2.48 -13.76 17.95
C ILE A 478 -1.28 -14.70 17.87
N MET A 479 -0.73 -14.84 16.66
CA MET A 479 0.37 -15.77 16.40
C MET A 479 1.71 -15.08 16.32
N ASP A 480 2.69 -15.64 17.03
CA ASP A 480 4.07 -15.20 16.94
C ASP A 480 5.04 -16.37 16.79
N SER A 481 6.05 -16.15 15.97
CA SER A 481 7.10 -17.10 15.63
C SER A 481 8.41 -16.59 16.22
N GLU A 482 9.12 -17.41 16.99
CA GLU A 482 10.31 -16.97 17.75
C GLU A 482 10.04 -15.82 18.77
N PRO A 483 8.93 -15.79 19.54
CA PRO A 483 8.79 -14.80 20.59
C PRO A 483 9.87 -14.99 21.66
N GLU A 484 10.51 -13.88 22.06
CA GLU A 484 11.45 -13.87 23.17
C GLU A 484 10.69 -14.11 24.48
N LEU A 485 10.94 -15.23 25.13
CA LEU A 485 10.46 -15.59 26.45
C LEU A 485 11.61 -15.40 27.46
N GLN A 486 11.29 -15.25 28.75
CA GLN A 486 12.23 -14.79 29.80
C GLN A 486 13.67 -15.35 29.77
N ARG A 487 13.87 -16.58 29.27
CA ARG A 487 15.20 -17.23 29.17
C ARG A 487 15.46 -17.95 27.84
N GLY A 488 14.65 -17.74 26.81
CA GLY A 488 14.76 -18.46 25.53
C GLY A 488 13.80 -17.96 24.46
N TYR A 489 13.68 -18.71 23.37
CA TYR A 489 12.73 -18.44 22.29
C TYR A 489 11.84 -19.68 22.13
N ALA A 490 10.53 -19.48 21.96
CA ALA A 490 9.63 -20.55 21.55
C ALA A 490 9.51 -20.56 20.02
N ASP A 491 9.28 -21.71 19.40
CA ASP A 491 9.29 -21.76 17.94
C ASP A 491 8.01 -21.21 17.33
N LEU A 492 6.86 -21.62 17.88
CA LEU A 492 5.56 -21.08 17.52
C LEU A 492 4.68 -20.93 18.75
N VAL A 493 4.07 -19.75 18.91
CA VAL A 493 3.09 -19.47 19.96
C VAL A 493 1.80 -18.99 19.34
N MET A 494 0.69 -19.57 19.78
CA MET A 494 -0.67 -19.20 19.40
C MET A 494 -1.42 -18.78 20.66
N LEU A 495 -1.55 -17.46 20.87
CA LEU A 495 -2.28 -16.92 22.01
C LEU A 495 -3.71 -16.60 21.60
N ILE A 496 -4.70 -17.11 22.31
CA ILE A 496 -6.11 -16.85 22.02
C ILE A 496 -6.34 -15.34 22.11
N ARG A 497 -6.94 -14.78 21.06
CA ARG A 497 -7.36 -13.38 21.03
C ARG A 497 -8.24 -13.07 22.25
N PRO A 498 -8.08 -11.91 22.91
CA PRO A 498 -8.80 -11.62 24.15
C PRO A 498 -10.33 -11.78 24.05
N ASP A 499 -10.91 -11.41 22.92
CA ASP A 499 -12.34 -11.52 22.60
C ASP A 499 -12.79 -12.96 22.25
N MET A 500 -11.86 -13.82 21.85
CA MET A 500 -12.11 -15.21 21.49
C MET A 500 -11.97 -16.19 22.66
N ARG A 501 -11.55 -15.71 23.85
CA ARG A 501 -11.49 -16.52 25.09
C ARG A 501 -12.85 -17.05 25.58
N ARG A 502 -13.94 -16.67 24.91
CA ARG A 502 -15.28 -17.24 25.09
C ARG A 502 -15.43 -18.66 24.52
N PHE A 503 -14.55 -19.07 23.63
CA PHE A 503 -14.55 -20.39 23.01
C PHE A 503 -13.64 -21.36 23.77
N GLU A 504 -13.99 -22.64 23.76
CA GLU A 504 -13.24 -23.73 24.40
C GLU A 504 -12.05 -24.18 23.51
N VAL A 505 -11.11 -23.27 23.30
CA VAL A 505 -9.85 -23.51 22.58
C VAL A 505 -8.65 -23.24 23.48
N LEU A 506 -7.47 -23.75 23.13
CA LEU A 506 -6.27 -23.72 23.97
C LEU A 506 -5.25 -22.68 23.50
N ASP A 507 -4.59 -22.00 24.44
CA ASP A 507 -3.33 -21.30 24.16
C ASP A 507 -2.27 -22.38 23.83
N LEU A 508 -1.60 -22.29 22.67
CA LEU A 508 -0.64 -23.31 22.21
C LEU A 508 0.78 -22.75 22.18
N LEU A 509 1.73 -23.57 22.65
CA LEU A 509 3.16 -23.34 22.53
C LEU A 509 3.79 -24.61 21.94
N LEU A 510 4.43 -24.46 20.78
CA LEU A 510 5.08 -25.55 20.05
C LEU A 510 6.60 -25.33 20.02
N GLU A 511 7.33 -26.39 20.35
CA GLU A 511 8.79 -26.48 20.21
C GLU A 511 9.12 -27.60 19.21
N PHE A 512 9.85 -27.29 18.14
CA PHE A 512 10.34 -28.25 17.15
C PHE A 512 11.77 -28.66 17.53
N LYS A 513 12.03 -29.96 17.68
CA LYS A 513 13.31 -30.50 18.16
C LYS A 513 13.93 -31.50 17.21
#